data_AF-U3TI82-F1
#
_entry.id   AF-U3TI82-F1
#
_cell.length_a   1.000
_cell.length_b   1.000
_cell.length_c   1.000
_cell.angle_alpha   90.00
_cell.angle_beta   90.00
_cell.angle_gamma   90.00
#
_symmetry.space_group_name_H-M   'P 1'
#
loop_
_entity.id
_entity.type
_entity.pdbx_description
1 polymer ?
#
loop_
_entity_poly.entity_id
_entity_poly.type
_entity_poly.pdbx_seq_one_letter_code
_entity_poly.pdbx_strand_id
1 'polypeptide(L)'
;MKGFATGDLDGAYGADIAFREMYTGTGRFEGFKADRLPVQTLWVFTIDIGLAVPKDKAGEFKCWSDLDGKTIFTLPLGWDTGTALRKALDTLGIKYEHKELDLEAVATSLSRGDIVATGVYVTGERSVAPWIQNMLAQIDLVVVNPCPEEVQKLEQAGIPVARVSANAFPEPVGVDEFVGVRIFYGFHTGLNLSEDIVYKIVKATYENIDELASLDPAFSQLKNDFVGFQVQAIDSLADLVPVHPGLAKFLKEMGAWKDEWRIAGSS
;
A
#
# COMPACT_ATOMS: atom_id res chain seq x y z
N MET A 1 7.06 -7.44 -8.91
CA MET A 1 7.32 -6.47 -10.00
C MET A 1 8.54 -6.83 -10.87
N LYS A 2 9.80 -6.78 -10.37
CA LYS A 2 10.97 -7.08 -11.23
C LYS A 2 10.95 -8.48 -11.85
N GLY A 3 10.68 -9.53 -11.07
CA GLY A 3 10.54 -10.90 -11.61
C GLY A 3 9.42 -11.07 -12.64
N PHE A 4 8.34 -10.28 -12.53
CA PHE A 4 7.34 -10.23 -13.58
C PHE A 4 7.90 -9.58 -14.85
N ALA A 5 8.59 -8.46 -14.69
CA ALA A 5 9.12 -7.66 -15.79
C ALA A 5 10.24 -8.35 -16.58
N THR A 6 10.97 -9.29 -15.96
CA THR A 6 11.99 -10.15 -16.59
C THR A 6 11.43 -11.45 -17.16
N GLY A 7 10.13 -11.72 -16.99
CA GLY A 7 9.49 -12.93 -17.49
C GLY A 7 9.54 -14.14 -16.56
N ASP A 8 10.15 -14.02 -15.38
CA ASP A 8 10.25 -15.12 -14.39
C ASP A 8 8.90 -15.43 -13.73
N LEU A 9 7.98 -14.46 -13.68
CA LEU A 9 6.65 -14.59 -13.07
C LEU A 9 5.56 -14.09 -14.00
N ASP A 10 4.45 -14.82 -14.14
CA ASP A 10 3.31 -14.44 -14.99
C ASP A 10 2.44 -13.30 -14.45
N GLY A 11 2.58 -13.00 -13.15
CA GLY A 11 1.89 -11.90 -12.49
C GLY A 11 2.78 -11.18 -11.48
N ALA A 12 2.34 -10.00 -11.07
CA ALA A 12 2.95 -9.16 -10.06
C ALA A 12 1.93 -8.84 -8.97
N TYR A 13 2.29 -9.15 -7.74
CA TYR A 13 1.66 -8.55 -6.56
C TYR A 13 2.35 -7.19 -6.33
N GLY A 14 1.58 -6.10 -6.32
CA GLY A 14 2.16 -4.74 -6.29
C GLY A 14 1.15 -3.63 -6.01
N ALA A 15 1.68 -2.49 -5.55
CA ALA A 15 0.92 -1.27 -5.33
C ALA A 15 0.99 -0.27 -6.48
N ASP A 16 0.04 0.65 -6.49
CA ASP A 16 0.04 1.85 -7.33
C ASP A 16 1.38 2.62 -7.33
N ILE A 17 2.04 2.77 -6.18
CA ILE A 17 3.33 3.46 -6.07
C ILE A 17 4.45 2.74 -6.84
N ALA A 18 4.44 1.40 -6.87
CA ALA A 18 5.41 0.62 -7.62
C ALA A 18 5.19 0.75 -9.13
N PHE A 19 3.93 0.83 -9.54
CA PHE A 19 3.55 1.14 -10.91
C PHE A 19 4.07 2.50 -11.34
N ARG A 20 3.91 3.53 -10.51
CA ARG A 20 4.44 4.88 -10.80
C ARG A 20 5.95 4.84 -11.02
N GLU A 21 6.70 4.32 -10.06
CA GLU A 21 8.16 4.22 -10.17
C GLU A 21 8.60 3.43 -11.43
N MET A 22 7.94 2.31 -11.72
CA MET A 22 8.27 1.48 -12.88
C MET A 22 7.98 2.19 -14.20
N TYR A 23 6.80 2.80 -14.36
CA TYR A 23 6.40 3.45 -15.62
C TYR A 23 7.16 4.77 -15.87
N THR A 24 7.61 5.45 -14.82
CA THR A 24 8.46 6.65 -14.96
C THR A 24 9.96 6.34 -14.95
N GLY A 25 10.37 5.10 -14.67
CA GLY A 25 11.78 4.72 -14.58
C GLY A 25 12.52 5.40 -13.43
N THR A 26 11.85 5.60 -12.30
CA THR A 26 12.39 6.32 -11.13
C THR A 26 12.46 5.40 -9.91
N GLY A 27 13.06 5.90 -8.82
CA GLY A 27 13.10 5.21 -7.53
C GLY A 27 13.70 3.81 -7.65
N ARG A 28 12.99 2.79 -7.14
CA ARG A 28 13.49 1.40 -7.14
C ARG A 28 13.69 0.78 -8.53
N PHE A 29 13.20 1.44 -9.58
CA PHE A 29 13.31 1.02 -10.98
C PHE A 29 14.23 1.92 -11.82
N GLU A 30 14.95 2.86 -11.21
CA GLU A 30 15.94 3.66 -11.94
C GLU A 30 17.02 2.75 -12.56
N GLY A 31 17.30 2.93 -13.85
CA GLY A 31 18.23 2.11 -14.62
C GLY A 31 17.78 0.66 -14.87
N PHE A 32 16.61 0.25 -14.37
CA PHE A 32 16.08 -1.08 -14.60
C PHE A 32 15.47 -1.17 -16.01
N LYS A 33 15.84 -2.21 -16.75
CA LYS A 33 15.25 -2.52 -18.06
C LYS A 33 14.23 -3.64 -17.89
N ALA A 34 12.99 -3.35 -18.24
CA ALA A 34 11.89 -4.30 -18.23
C ALA A 34 11.67 -4.87 -19.64
N ASP A 35 11.52 -6.19 -19.76
CA ASP A 35 11.12 -6.85 -21.02
C ASP A 35 9.61 -6.74 -21.25
N ARG A 36 8.84 -6.66 -20.15
CA ARG A 36 7.41 -6.38 -20.16
C ARG A 36 6.99 -5.53 -18.96
N LEU A 37 5.92 -4.75 -19.13
CA LEU A 37 5.33 -3.93 -18.07
C LEU A 37 4.00 -4.53 -17.61
N PRO A 38 3.71 -4.51 -16.29
CA PRO A 38 2.41 -4.89 -15.77
C PRO A 38 1.41 -3.78 -16.08
N VAL A 39 0.13 -4.13 -16.14
CA VAL A 39 -0.99 -3.21 -16.37
C VAL A 39 -2.02 -3.37 -15.26
N GLN A 40 -2.93 -2.41 -15.10
CA GLN A 40 -3.94 -2.47 -14.04
C GLN A 40 -4.89 -3.65 -14.30
N THR A 41 -5.01 -4.61 -13.37
CA THR A 41 -5.65 -5.92 -13.63
C THR A 41 -6.71 -6.28 -12.58
N LEU A 42 -6.31 -6.50 -11.31
CA LEU A 42 -7.23 -6.77 -10.22
C LEU A 42 -6.70 -6.11 -8.95
N TRP A 43 -7.36 -5.04 -8.52
CA TRP A 43 -7.09 -4.40 -7.24
C TRP A 43 -7.86 -5.11 -6.13
N VAL A 44 -7.30 -5.21 -4.92
CA VAL A 44 -7.86 -6.08 -3.86
C VAL A 44 -8.10 -5.37 -2.53
N PHE A 45 -7.19 -4.50 -2.11
CA PHE A 45 -7.34 -3.76 -0.87
C PHE A 45 -6.45 -2.53 -0.85
N THR A 46 -6.75 -1.62 0.07
CA THR A 46 -5.83 -0.56 0.45
C THR A 46 -4.82 -1.08 1.46
N ILE A 47 -3.63 -0.46 1.47
CA ILE A 47 -2.75 -0.51 2.62
C ILE A 47 -2.60 0.91 3.14
N ASP A 48 -2.76 1.07 4.44
CA ASP A 48 -2.65 2.35 5.14
C ASP A 48 -1.40 2.31 6.03
N ILE A 49 -0.43 3.16 5.75
CA ILE A 49 0.92 3.12 6.34
C ILE A 49 1.15 4.31 7.26
N GLY A 50 1.75 4.04 8.42
CA GLY A 50 2.06 5.05 9.42
C GLY A 50 3.24 4.65 10.29
N LEU A 51 3.38 5.34 11.42
CA LEU A 51 4.51 5.19 12.34
C LEU A 51 4.02 4.87 13.74
N ALA A 52 4.81 4.08 14.47
CA ALA A 52 4.58 3.77 15.86
C ALA A 52 5.88 3.83 16.65
N VAL A 53 5.75 4.14 17.94
CA VAL A 53 6.86 4.29 18.90
C VAL A 53 6.63 3.39 20.12
N PRO A 54 7.68 3.04 20.88
CA PRO A 54 7.53 2.35 22.16
C PRO A 54 6.62 3.14 23.11
N LYS A 55 5.71 2.45 23.78
CA LYS A 55 4.71 3.05 24.66
C LYS A 55 5.31 3.91 25.78
N ASP A 56 6.47 3.51 26.31
CA ASP A 56 7.21 4.24 27.34
C ASP A 56 7.80 5.57 26.83
N LYS A 57 7.95 5.74 25.52
CA LYS A 57 8.44 6.96 24.85
C LYS A 57 7.35 7.76 24.15
N ALA A 58 6.10 7.28 24.16
CA ALA A 58 5.01 7.88 23.39
C ALA A 58 4.77 9.37 23.72
N GLY A 59 5.03 9.79 24.96
CA GLY A 59 4.89 11.20 25.37
C GLY A 59 5.85 12.18 24.68
N GLU A 60 6.89 11.68 24.02
CA GLU A 60 7.87 12.47 23.27
C GLU A 60 7.44 12.78 21.83
N PHE A 61 6.45 12.06 21.29
CA PHE A 61 6.07 12.11 19.87
C PHE A 61 4.57 12.34 19.71
N LYS A 62 4.20 13.55 19.29
CA LYS A 62 2.81 13.96 19.03
C LYS A 62 2.45 13.87 17.55
N CYS A 63 3.41 14.15 16.68
CA CYS A 63 3.25 14.17 15.24
C CYS A 63 4.47 13.59 14.53
N TRP A 64 4.41 13.45 13.20
CA TRP A 64 5.53 12.87 12.46
C TRP A 64 6.76 13.77 12.47
N SER A 65 6.59 15.10 12.54
CA SER A 65 7.70 16.05 12.63
C SER A 65 8.53 15.92 13.91
N ASP A 66 8.02 15.33 15.00
CA ASP A 66 8.82 15.02 16.20
C ASP A 66 9.88 13.92 15.95
N LEU A 67 9.78 13.21 14.81
CA LEU A 67 10.77 12.24 14.36
C LEU A 67 11.88 12.86 13.50
N ASP A 68 11.86 14.18 13.28
CA ASP A 68 12.93 14.87 12.57
C ASP A 68 14.29 14.71 13.30
N GLY A 69 15.32 14.37 12.53
CA GLY A 69 16.66 14.06 12.99
C GLY A 69 16.81 12.72 13.72
N LYS A 70 15.76 11.88 13.79
CA LYS A 70 15.82 10.59 14.52
C LYS A 70 16.22 9.42 13.62
N THR A 71 16.68 8.35 14.25
CA THR A 71 16.89 7.04 13.60
C THR A 71 15.61 6.21 13.72
N ILE A 72 15.00 5.85 12.58
CA ILE A 72 13.72 5.13 12.51
C ILE A 72 13.79 3.99 11.50
N PHE A 73 12.96 2.96 11.67
CA PHE A 73 12.80 1.91 10.66
C PHE A 73 11.55 2.16 9.81
N THR A 74 11.72 2.70 8.61
CA THR A 74 10.61 3.02 7.69
C THR A 74 10.15 1.83 6.83
N LEU A 75 10.18 0.61 7.37
CA LEU A 75 9.97 -0.65 6.63
C LEU A 75 11.08 -0.92 5.59
N PRO A 76 11.23 -2.18 5.12
CA PRO A 76 12.30 -2.56 4.20
C PRO A 76 12.37 -1.68 2.95
N LEU A 77 13.58 -1.37 2.49
CA LEU A 77 13.81 -0.51 1.34
C LEU A 77 13.13 -1.02 0.05
N GLY A 78 13.02 -2.33 -0.09
CA GLY A 78 12.40 -2.97 -1.25
C GLY A 78 10.87 -2.94 -1.27
N TRP A 79 10.20 -2.52 -0.19
CA TRP A 79 8.74 -2.63 -0.05
C TRP A 79 7.99 -1.40 -0.53
N ASP A 80 6.80 -1.61 -1.09
CA ASP A 80 5.91 -0.53 -1.54
C ASP A 80 5.42 0.32 -0.37
N THR A 81 5.09 -0.33 0.75
CA THR A 81 4.66 0.33 2.00
C THR A 81 5.75 1.26 2.54
N GLY A 82 7.00 0.79 2.56
CA GLY A 82 8.14 1.62 2.95
C GLY A 82 8.34 2.78 1.99
N THR A 83 8.21 2.54 0.68
CA THR A 83 8.35 3.59 -0.34
C THR A 83 7.28 4.68 -0.17
N ALA A 84 6.03 4.29 0.13
CA ALA A 84 4.94 5.23 0.39
C ALA A 84 5.18 6.06 1.65
N LEU A 85 5.60 5.43 2.75
CA LEU A 85 5.94 6.12 3.99
C LEU A 85 7.07 7.13 3.80
N ARG A 86 8.17 6.72 3.15
CA ARG A 86 9.32 7.60 2.89
C ARG A 86 8.93 8.79 2.01
N LYS A 87 8.14 8.56 0.95
CA LYS A 87 7.62 9.64 0.09
C LYS A 87 6.80 10.66 0.89
N ALA A 88 5.98 10.20 1.84
CA ALA A 88 5.21 11.10 2.69
C ALA A 88 6.10 11.90 3.65
N LEU A 89 7.07 11.25 4.32
CA LEU A 89 8.04 11.94 5.17
C LEU A 89 8.86 12.98 4.39
N ASP A 90 9.32 12.63 3.20
CA ASP A 90 10.04 13.54 2.30
C ASP A 90 9.19 14.75 1.89
N THR A 91 7.90 14.52 1.59
CA THR A 91 6.94 15.57 1.24
C THR A 91 6.70 16.53 2.41
N LEU A 92 6.67 16.01 3.64
CA LEU A 92 6.60 16.84 4.85
C LEU A 92 7.90 17.58 5.12
N GLY A 93 9.02 17.15 4.53
CA GLY A 93 10.34 17.73 4.73
C GLY A 93 11.08 17.14 5.93
N ILE A 94 10.58 16.04 6.50
CA ILE A 94 11.13 15.38 7.69
C ILE A 94 12.40 14.63 7.29
N LYS A 95 13.51 14.96 7.95
CA LYS A 95 14.81 14.31 7.78
C LYS A 95 14.98 13.26 8.86
N TYR A 96 15.43 12.07 8.50
CA TYR A 96 15.62 10.97 9.44
C TYR A 96 16.71 10.04 8.92
N GLU A 97 17.27 9.22 9.80
CA GLU A 97 18.14 8.11 9.42
C GLU A 97 17.30 6.83 9.35
N HIS A 98 17.30 6.18 8.19
CA HIS A 98 16.70 4.86 8.04
C HIS A 98 17.69 3.78 8.49
N LYS A 99 17.33 3.01 9.53
CA LYS A 99 18.08 1.79 9.90
C LYS A 99 17.42 0.57 9.29
N GLU A 100 18.01 -0.01 8.24
CA GLU A 100 17.51 -1.26 7.66
C GLU A 100 17.71 -2.41 8.67
N LEU A 101 16.65 -3.19 8.88
CA LEU A 101 16.60 -4.27 9.87
C LEU A 101 15.85 -5.48 9.31
N ASP A 102 16.27 -6.67 9.75
CA ASP A 102 15.41 -7.85 9.66
C ASP A 102 14.16 -7.65 10.52
N LEU A 103 13.00 -8.10 10.04
CA LEU A 103 11.71 -7.88 10.71
C LEU A 103 11.70 -8.41 12.15
N GLU A 104 12.40 -9.51 12.41
CA GLU A 104 12.54 -10.12 13.74
C GLU A 104 13.37 -9.26 14.71
N ALA A 105 14.25 -8.40 14.20
CA ALA A 105 15.12 -7.54 15.01
C ALA A 105 14.47 -6.20 15.39
N VAL A 106 13.33 -5.84 14.79
CA VAL A 106 12.69 -4.52 14.97
C VAL A 106 12.29 -4.29 16.43
N ALA A 107 11.60 -5.25 17.06
CA ALA A 107 11.17 -5.13 18.46
C ALA A 107 12.36 -4.92 19.41
N THR A 108 13.40 -5.75 19.27
CA THR A 108 14.62 -5.63 20.09
C THR A 108 15.35 -4.31 19.84
N SER A 109 15.38 -3.82 18.60
CA SER A 109 16.02 -2.53 18.26
C SER A 109 15.27 -1.35 18.88
N LEU A 110 13.93 -1.39 18.89
CA LEU A 110 13.09 -0.41 19.57
C LEU A 110 13.33 -0.41 21.09
N SER A 111 13.35 -1.60 21.71
CA SER A 111 13.60 -1.75 23.16
C SER A 111 14.98 -1.24 23.57
N ARG A 112 15.99 -1.42 22.73
CA ARG A 112 17.36 -0.91 22.97
C ARG A 112 17.50 0.59 22.71
N GLY A 113 16.55 1.20 22.01
CA GLY A 113 16.64 2.59 21.56
C GLY A 113 17.57 2.79 20.37
N ASP A 114 17.95 1.71 19.68
CA ASP A 114 18.71 1.74 18.42
C ASP A 114 17.93 2.42 17.29
N ILE A 115 16.60 2.32 17.35
CA ILE A 115 15.63 3.10 16.59
C ILE A 115 14.58 3.63 17.56
N VAL A 116 14.00 4.79 17.28
CA VAL A 116 12.97 5.39 18.14
C VAL A 116 11.55 5.15 17.64
N ALA A 117 11.40 4.84 16.35
CA ALA A 117 10.11 4.54 15.73
C ALA A 117 10.25 3.47 14.63
N THR A 118 9.13 2.80 14.34
CA THR A 118 9.00 1.85 13.24
C THR A 118 7.78 2.17 12.40
N GLY A 119 7.85 1.87 11.10
CA GLY A 119 6.68 1.83 10.25
C GLY A 119 5.75 0.68 10.66
N VAL A 120 4.46 0.94 10.59
CA VAL A 120 3.37 -0.04 10.76
C VAL A 120 2.34 0.20 9.66
N TYR A 121 1.53 -0.81 9.36
CA TYR A 121 0.48 -0.65 8.36
C TYR A 121 -0.71 -1.57 8.61
N VAL A 122 -1.88 -1.09 8.18
CA VAL A 122 -3.15 -1.82 8.18
C VAL A 122 -3.50 -2.19 6.74
N THR A 123 -3.95 -3.44 6.54
CA THR A 123 -4.39 -3.98 5.25
C THR A 123 -5.91 -4.06 5.22
N GLY A 124 -6.50 -3.57 4.14
CA GLY A 124 -7.94 -3.61 3.90
C GLY A 124 -8.78 -2.91 4.98
N GLU A 125 -8.19 -2.00 5.76
CA GLU A 125 -8.79 -1.36 6.94
C GLU A 125 -9.18 -2.32 8.08
N ARG A 126 -8.67 -3.56 8.08
CA ARG A 126 -9.16 -4.62 8.98
C ARG A 126 -8.11 -5.31 9.84
N SER A 127 -6.87 -5.41 9.38
CA SER A 127 -5.85 -6.16 10.10
C SER A 127 -4.44 -5.68 9.79
N VAL A 128 -3.52 -5.92 10.71
CA VAL A 128 -2.07 -5.74 10.48
C VAL A 128 -1.44 -7.03 9.96
N ALA A 129 -0.33 -6.90 9.23
CA ALA A 129 0.40 -8.07 8.70
C ALA A 129 0.95 -8.98 9.81
N PRO A 130 1.13 -10.30 9.55
CA PRO A 130 1.59 -11.26 10.56
C PRO A 130 2.89 -10.88 11.27
N TRP A 131 3.85 -10.28 10.56
CA TRP A 131 5.10 -9.84 11.18
C TRP A 131 4.91 -8.67 12.17
N ILE A 132 3.93 -7.78 11.92
CA ILE A 132 3.55 -6.70 12.85
C ILE A 132 2.88 -7.32 14.07
N GLN A 133 2.02 -8.33 13.90
CA GLN A 133 1.43 -9.06 15.04
C GLN A 133 2.51 -9.68 15.92
N ASN A 134 3.51 -10.34 15.30
CA ASN A 134 4.64 -10.92 16.01
C ASN A 134 5.51 -9.85 16.73
N MET A 135 5.65 -8.66 16.14
CA MET A 135 6.34 -7.54 16.78
C MET A 135 5.55 -7.00 17.98
N LEU A 136 4.24 -6.80 17.83
CA LEU A 136 3.36 -6.30 18.91
C LEU A 136 3.26 -7.29 20.08
N ALA A 137 3.46 -8.59 19.85
CA ALA A 137 3.57 -9.57 20.92
C ALA A 137 4.85 -9.45 21.76
N GLN A 138 5.86 -8.71 21.29
CA GLN A 138 7.16 -8.53 21.95
C GLN A 138 7.34 -7.15 22.58
N ILE A 139 6.65 -6.13 22.08
CA ILE A 139 6.78 -4.75 22.56
C ILE A 139 5.45 -3.99 22.44
N ASP A 140 5.10 -3.24 23.48
CA ASP A 140 3.97 -2.32 23.46
C ASP A 140 4.31 -1.08 22.61
N LEU A 141 3.50 -0.84 21.57
CA LEU A 141 3.65 0.32 20.69
C LEU A 141 2.44 1.25 20.78
N VAL A 142 2.70 2.53 20.56
CA VAL A 142 1.69 3.57 20.36
C VAL A 142 1.86 4.15 18.96
N VAL A 143 0.76 4.29 18.24
CA VAL A 143 0.75 4.95 16.93
C VAL A 143 1.00 6.44 17.10
N VAL A 144 1.85 7.00 16.25
CA VAL A 144 2.02 8.44 16.09
C VAL A 144 1.34 8.84 14.79
N ASN A 145 0.18 9.50 14.91
CA ASN A 145 -0.51 10.02 13.74
C ASN A 145 0.15 11.32 13.25
N PRO A 146 0.11 11.61 11.94
CA PRO A 146 0.44 12.94 11.46
C PRO A 146 -0.54 13.97 12.06
N CYS A 147 -0.03 15.16 12.36
CA CYS A 147 -0.85 16.28 12.81
C CYS A 147 -1.78 16.78 11.68
N PRO A 148 -2.87 17.51 12.00
CA PRO A 148 -3.80 18.02 10.98
C PRO A 148 -3.14 18.82 9.85
N GLU A 149 -2.14 19.65 10.15
CA GLU A 149 -1.36 20.41 9.16
C GLU A 149 -0.47 19.51 8.28
N GLU A 150 0.06 18.43 8.84
CA GLU A 150 0.84 17.43 8.09
C GLU A 150 -0.07 16.67 7.13
N VAL A 151 -1.25 16.24 7.60
CA VAL A 151 -2.29 15.63 6.76
C VAL A 151 -2.66 16.55 5.61
N GLN A 152 -2.96 17.82 5.90
CA GLN A 152 -3.33 18.80 4.87
C GLN A 152 -2.22 18.97 3.84
N LYS A 153 -0.95 19.03 4.28
CA LYS A 153 0.20 19.15 3.37
C LYS A 153 0.37 17.92 2.48
N LEU A 154 0.15 16.72 3.01
CA LEU A 154 0.17 15.48 2.23
C LEU A 154 -0.94 15.45 1.17
N GLU A 155 -2.18 15.78 1.56
CA GLU A 155 -3.33 15.80 0.64
C GLU A 155 -3.14 16.84 -0.48
N GLN A 156 -2.64 18.04 -0.15
CA GLN A 156 -2.31 19.08 -1.14
C GLN A 156 -1.21 18.65 -2.12
N ALA A 157 -0.28 17.80 -1.68
CA ALA A 157 0.75 17.20 -2.52
C ALA A 157 0.25 15.98 -3.32
N GLY A 158 -1.04 15.65 -3.24
CA GLY A 158 -1.64 14.50 -3.90
C GLY A 158 -1.23 13.16 -3.29
N ILE A 159 -0.81 13.14 -2.02
CA ILE A 159 -0.58 11.90 -1.27
C ILE A 159 -1.89 11.52 -0.57
N PRO A 160 -2.52 10.39 -0.94
CA PRO A 160 -3.74 9.94 -0.29
C PRO A 160 -3.49 9.65 1.19
N VAL A 161 -4.34 10.18 2.06
CA VAL A 161 -4.35 9.91 3.50
C VAL A 161 -5.71 9.35 3.86
N ALA A 162 -5.74 8.38 4.77
CA ALA A 162 -6.96 7.79 5.26
C ALA A 162 -6.98 7.67 6.78
N ARG A 163 -8.19 7.62 7.32
CA ARG A 163 -8.47 7.36 8.73
C ARG A 163 -9.10 5.97 8.84
N VAL A 164 -8.48 5.12 9.63
CA VAL A 164 -8.86 3.72 9.82
C VAL A 164 -9.09 3.49 11.31
N SER A 165 -10.09 2.68 11.67
CA SER A 165 -10.30 2.33 13.08
C SER A 165 -9.05 1.65 13.65
N ALA A 166 -8.61 2.09 14.83
CA ALA A 166 -7.49 1.45 15.53
C ALA A 166 -7.81 0.00 15.97
N ASN A 167 -9.07 -0.43 15.91
CA ASN A 167 -9.48 -1.82 16.12
C ASN A 167 -8.92 -2.80 15.07
N ALA A 168 -8.29 -2.29 14.00
CA ALA A 168 -7.53 -3.12 13.06
C ALA A 168 -6.21 -3.65 13.67
N PHE A 169 -5.74 -3.05 14.76
CA PHE A 169 -4.62 -3.58 15.55
C PHE A 169 -5.15 -4.61 16.57
N PRO A 170 -4.37 -5.66 16.88
CA PRO A 170 -4.80 -6.69 17.82
C PRO A 170 -4.93 -6.18 19.27
N GLU A 171 -4.19 -5.13 19.62
CA GLU A 171 -4.16 -4.52 20.95
C GLU A 171 -4.28 -2.99 20.83
N PRO A 172 -4.73 -2.28 21.88
CA PRO A 172 -4.85 -0.82 21.85
C PRO A 172 -3.51 -0.12 21.57
N VAL A 173 -3.48 0.73 20.54
CA VAL A 173 -2.29 1.47 20.08
C VAL A 173 -2.30 2.96 20.44
N GLY A 174 -3.05 3.34 21.48
CA GLY A 174 -3.04 4.70 22.03
C GLY A 174 -3.77 5.78 21.22
N VAL A 175 -4.45 5.41 20.14
CA VAL A 175 -5.32 6.27 19.33
C VAL A 175 -6.63 5.55 19.00
N ASP A 176 -7.71 6.29 18.77
CA ASP A 176 -8.99 5.71 18.33
C ASP A 176 -9.03 5.47 16.81
N GLU A 177 -8.38 6.37 16.06
CA GLU A 177 -8.21 6.27 14.61
C GLU A 177 -6.72 6.29 14.26
N PHE A 178 -6.31 5.34 13.44
CA PHE A 178 -5.03 5.31 12.76
C PHE A 178 -5.10 6.16 11.49
N VAL A 179 -4.25 7.18 11.39
CA VAL A 179 -4.18 8.07 10.23
C VAL A 179 -2.94 7.72 9.41
N GLY A 180 -3.14 7.09 8.26
CA GLY A 180 -2.08 6.53 7.44
C GLY A 180 -2.09 7.03 5.99
N VAL A 181 -0.92 6.99 5.36
CA VAL A 181 -0.76 7.19 3.92
C VAL A 181 -1.32 5.97 3.21
N ARG A 182 -2.23 6.19 2.25
CA ARG A 182 -2.97 5.13 1.56
C ARG A 182 -2.36 4.82 0.19
N ILE A 183 -2.24 3.53 -0.09
CA ILE A 183 -1.92 2.99 -1.42
C ILE A 183 -2.93 1.91 -1.80
N PHE A 184 -3.22 1.78 -3.09
CA PHE A 184 -3.99 0.64 -3.62
C PHE A 184 -3.05 -0.53 -3.94
N TYR A 185 -3.47 -1.75 -3.59
CA TYR A 185 -2.69 -2.96 -3.78
C TYR A 185 -3.49 -4.02 -4.51
N GLY A 186 -2.83 -4.82 -5.35
CA GLY A 186 -3.51 -5.85 -6.13
C GLY A 186 -2.63 -6.90 -6.75
N PHE A 187 -3.27 -7.75 -7.55
CA PHE A 187 -2.65 -8.75 -8.40
C PHE A 187 -2.74 -8.29 -9.85
N HIS A 188 -1.58 -8.19 -10.48
CA HIS A 188 -1.40 -7.56 -11.76
C HIS A 188 -0.73 -8.47 -12.76
N THR A 189 -1.04 -8.27 -14.03
CA THR A 189 -0.47 -9.03 -15.15
C THR A 189 -0.10 -8.05 -16.25
N GLY A 190 0.56 -8.51 -17.31
CA GLY A 190 0.70 -7.76 -18.55
C GLY A 190 -0.17 -8.36 -19.63
N LEU A 191 0.12 -8.04 -20.89
CA LEU A 191 -0.52 -8.66 -22.05
C LEU A 191 -0.02 -10.10 -22.31
N ASN A 192 0.75 -10.69 -21.38
CA ASN A 192 1.09 -12.11 -21.40
C ASN A 192 -0.10 -13.01 -21.08
N LEU A 193 -1.11 -12.50 -20.36
CA LEU A 193 -2.40 -13.17 -20.22
C LEU A 193 -3.42 -12.55 -21.17
N SER A 194 -4.29 -13.37 -21.73
CA SER A 194 -5.31 -12.90 -22.69
C SER A 194 -6.43 -12.15 -22.00
N GLU A 195 -7.17 -11.33 -22.77
CA GLU A 195 -8.41 -10.69 -22.33
C GLU A 195 -9.36 -11.68 -21.64
N ASP A 196 -9.60 -12.84 -22.27
CA ASP A 196 -10.53 -13.86 -21.78
C ASP A 196 -10.07 -14.45 -20.42
N ILE A 197 -8.78 -14.71 -20.26
CA ILE A 197 -8.24 -15.24 -19.00
C ILE A 197 -8.43 -14.23 -17.87
N VAL A 198 -8.01 -12.97 -18.09
CA VAL A 198 -8.14 -11.94 -17.05
C VAL A 198 -9.60 -11.62 -16.76
N TYR A 199 -10.46 -11.56 -17.77
CA TYR A 199 -11.90 -11.38 -17.58
C TYR A 199 -12.47 -12.48 -16.67
N LYS A 200 -12.11 -13.76 -16.92
CA LYS A 200 -12.52 -14.89 -16.08
C LYS A 200 -12.00 -14.77 -14.64
N ILE A 201 -10.74 -14.33 -14.45
CA ILE A 201 -10.18 -14.10 -13.10
C ILE A 201 -10.99 -13.03 -12.36
N VAL A 202 -11.15 -11.84 -12.96
CA VAL A 202 -11.89 -10.73 -12.34
C VAL A 202 -13.34 -11.13 -12.03
N LYS A 203 -14.01 -11.77 -12.99
CA LYS A 203 -15.39 -12.24 -12.81
C LYS A 203 -15.51 -13.31 -11.73
N ALA A 204 -14.61 -14.28 -11.69
CA ALA A 204 -14.60 -15.29 -10.63
C ALA A 204 -14.34 -14.66 -9.27
N THR A 205 -13.46 -13.67 -9.15
CA THR A 205 -13.27 -12.93 -7.88
C THR A 205 -14.54 -12.19 -7.48
N TYR A 206 -15.21 -11.51 -8.42
CA TYR A 206 -16.46 -10.81 -8.17
C TYR A 206 -17.58 -11.75 -7.71
N GLU A 207 -17.77 -12.88 -8.40
CA GLU A 207 -18.82 -13.87 -8.10
C GLU A 207 -18.59 -14.61 -6.77
N ASN A 208 -17.34 -14.72 -6.30
CA ASN A 208 -16.98 -15.45 -5.08
C ASN A 208 -16.50 -14.53 -3.95
N ILE A 209 -16.81 -13.23 -4.00
CA ILE A 209 -16.24 -12.26 -3.06
C ILE A 209 -16.67 -12.50 -1.60
N ASP A 210 -17.87 -13.04 -1.37
CA ASP A 210 -18.34 -13.39 -0.04
C ASP A 210 -17.50 -14.50 0.60
N GLU A 211 -17.12 -15.51 -0.18
CA GLU A 211 -16.25 -16.60 0.28
C GLU A 211 -14.84 -16.06 0.57
N LEU A 212 -14.28 -15.27 -0.34
CA LEU A 212 -12.96 -14.65 -0.16
C LEU A 212 -12.90 -13.79 1.11
N ALA A 213 -13.91 -12.94 1.35
CA ALA A 213 -14.00 -12.10 2.55
C ALA A 213 -14.21 -12.89 3.84
N SER A 214 -14.73 -14.12 3.76
CA SER A 214 -14.85 -15.02 4.91
C SER A 214 -13.50 -15.66 5.28
N LEU A 215 -12.64 -15.89 4.29
CA LEU A 215 -11.31 -16.49 4.47
C LEU A 215 -10.26 -15.47 4.90
N ASP A 216 -10.31 -14.27 4.32
CA ASP A 216 -9.40 -13.18 4.64
C ASP A 216 -10.16 -11.84 4.72
N PRO A 217 -10.19 -11.19 5.91
CA PRO A 217 -10.82 -9.90 6.11
C PRO A 217 -10.34 -8.77 5.18
N ALA A 218 -9.14 -8.89 4.58
CA ALA A 218 -8.63 -7.90 3.64
C ALA A 218 -9.55 -7.72 2.41
N PHE A 219 -10.31 -8.75 2.01
CA PHE A 219 -11.28 -8.67 0.92
C PHE A 219 -12.59 -7.94 1.28
N SER A 220 -12.74 -7.47 2.53
CA SER A 220 -13.96 -6.78 2.96
C SER A 220 -14.28 -5.54 2.13
N GLN A 221 -13.26 -4.80 1.68
CA GLN A 221 -13.46 -3.63 0.82
C GLN A 221 -14.09 -4.00 -0.53
N LEU A 222 -13.57 -5.05 -1.16
CA LEU A 222 -14.15 -5.59 -2.39
C LEU A 222 -15.55 -6.16 -2.17
N LYS A 223 -15.82 -6.82 -1.05
CA LYS A 223 -17.17 -7.29 -0.70
C LYS A 223 -18.17 -6.13 -0.59
N ASN A 224 -17.74 -5.01 -0.01
CA ASN A 224 -18.59 -3.84 0.18
C ASN A 224 -18.91 -3.15 -1.14
N ASP A 225 -17.90 -2.93 -2.00
CA ASP A 225 -18.08 -2.30 -3.30
C ASP A 225 -16.96 -2.70 -4.27
N PHE A 226 -17.09 -3.86 -4.91
CA PHE A 226 -16.08 -4.37 -5.82
C PHE A 226 -15.83 -3.42 -6.99
N VAL A 227 -16.90 -2.95 -7.64
CA VAL A 227 -16.82 -2.16 -8.87
C VAL A 227 -16.26 -0.77 -8.56
N GLY A 228 -16.80 -0.10 -7.54
CA GLY A 228 -16.31 1.21 -7.12
C GLY A 228 -14.88 1.15 -6.59
N PHE A 229 -14.46 0.05 -5.97
CA PHE A 229 -13.07 -0.15 -5.57
C PHE A 229 -12.13 -0.24 -6.78
N GLN A 230 -12.49 -1.03 -7.81
CA GLN A 230 -11.69 -1.07 -9.04
C GLN A 230 -11.60 0.32 -9.69
N VAL A 231 -12.71 1.06 -9.74
CA VAL A 231 -12.76 2.42 -10.30
C VAL A 231 -11.78 3.36 -9.58
N GLN A 232 -11.85 3.41 -8.25
CA GLN A 232 -10.98 4.27 -7.44
C GLN A 232 -9.50 3.92 -7.63
N ALA A 233 -9.18 2.62 -7.64
CA ALA A 233 -7.82 2.16 -7.84
C ALA A 233 -7.31 2.47 -9.27
N ILE A 234 -8.16 2.36 -10.30
CA ILE A 234 -7.80 2.76 -11.66
C ILE A 234 -7.52 4.25 -11.77
N ASP A 235 -8.39 5.08 -11.18
CA ASP A 235 -8.23 6.53 -11.17
C ASP A 235 -6.90 6.95 -10.53
N SER A 236 -6.40 6.19 -9.54
CA SER A 236 -5.11 6.43 -8.91
C SER A 236 -3.93 6.35 -9.88
N LEU A 237 -4.10 5.83 -11.10
CA LEU A 237 -3.06 5.66 -12.12
C LEU A 237 -3.53 5.94 -13.56
N ALA A 238 -4.72 6.49 -13.75
CA ALA A 238 -5.38 6.59 -15.06
C ALA A 238 -4.54 7.34 -16.10
N ASP A 239 -3.78 8.34 -15.67
CA ASP A 239 -2.89 9.15 -16.51
C ASP A 239 -1.64 8.38 -16.97
N LEU A 240 -1.22 7.36 -16.22
CA LEU A 240 0.09 6.74 -16.39
C LEU A 240 0.02 5.29 -16.88
N VAL A 241 -0.84 4.47 -16.29
CA VAL A 241 -0.84 3.02 -16.48
C VAL A 241 -2.13 2.56 -17.14
N PRO A 242 -2.07 1.86 -18.28
CA PRO A 242 -3.27 1.36 -18.94
C PRO A 242 -3.93 0.21 -18.16
N VAL A 243 -5.21 -0.01 -18.41
CA VAL A 243 -6.04 -1.08 -17.83
C VAL A 243 -5.98 -2.32 -18.73
N HIS A 244 -5.90 -3.49 -18.12
CA HIS A 244 -5.93 -4.76 -18.84
C HIS A 244 -7.27 -4.92 -19.60
N PRO A 245 -7.26 -5.40 -20.86
CA PRO A 245 -8.49 -5.60 -21.65
C PRO A 245 -9.57 -6.42 -20.93
N GLY A 246 -9.17 -7.47 -20.21
CA GLY A 246 -10.09 -8.31 -19.44
C GLY A 246 -10.81 -7.57 -18.30
N LEU A 247 -10.10 -6.69 -17.57
CA LEU A 247 -10.72 -5.83 -16.55
C LEU A 247 -11.59 -4.76 -17.20
N ALA A 248 -11.13 -4.15 -18.29
CA ALA A 248 -11.90 -3.16 -19.04
C ALA A 248 -13.24 -3.75 -19.55
N LYS A 249 -13.21 -4.98 -20.07
CA LYS A 249 -14.40 -5.72 -20.48
C LYS A 249 -15.39 -5.91 -19.33
N PHE A 250 -14.91 -6.36 -18.17
CA PHE A 250 -15.74 -6.51 -16.97
C PHE A 250 -16.38 -5.18 -16.56
N LEU A 251 -15.60 -4.09 -16.49
CA LEU A 251 -16.13 -2.78 -16.09
C LEU A 251 -17.11 -2.19 -17.10
N LYS A 252 -16.95 -2.48 -18.40
CA LYS A 252 -17.95 -2.12 -19.44
C LYS A 252 -19.26 -2.87 -19.24
N GLU A 253 -19.21 -4.17 -18.94
CA GLU A 253 -20.41 -4.96 -18.62
C GLU A 253 -21.13 -4.43 -17.36
N MET A 254 -20.36 -3.94 -16.38
CA MET A 254 -20.89 -3.34 -15.16
C MET A 254 -21.30 -1.87 -15.30
N GLY A 255 -21.14 -1.26 -16.50
CA GLY A 255 -21.47 0.15 -16.73
C GLY A 255 -20.58 1.17 -16.01
N ALA A 256 -19.39 0.75 -15.58
CA ALA A 256 -18.46 1.55 -14.76
C ALA A 256 -17.18 1.96 -15.50
N TRP A 257 -17.04 1.60 -16.78
CA TRP A 257 -15.92 2.03 -17.61
C TRP A 257 -15.97 3.53 -17.88
N LYS A 258 -14.84 4.22 -17.75
CA LYS A 258 -14.68 5.63 -18.13
C LYS A 258 -13.89 5.76 -19.43
N ASP A 259 -14.37 6.57 -20.36
CA ASP A 259 -13.80 6.71 -21.70
C ASP A 259 -12.40 7.33 -21.71
N GLU A 260 -12.04 8.10 -20.67
CA GLU A 260 -10.69 8.65 -20.49
C GLU A 260 -9.63 7.59 -20.14
N TRP A 261 -10.03 6.40 -19.69
CA TRP A 261 -9.10 5.34 -19.34
C TRP A 261 -8.53 4.66 -20.59
N ARG A 262 -7.23 4.34 -20.55
CA ARG A 262 -6.53 3.67 -21.65
C ARG A 262 -6.56 2.16 -21.47
N ILE A 263 -6.97 1.43 -22.50
CA ILE A 263 -6.87 -0.03 -22.53
C ILE A 263 -5.47 -0.42 -23.03
N ALA A 264 -4.83 -1.38 -22.37
CA ALA A 264 -3.52 -1.85 -22.79
C ALA A 264 -3.63 -2.58 -24.16
N GLY A 265 -2.76 -2.21 -25.10
CA GLY A 265 -2.70 -2.85 -26.42
C GLY A 265 -3.69 -2.30 -27.46
N SER A 266 -4.56 -1.34 -27.11
CA SER A 266 -5.30 -0.56 -28.11
C SER A 266 -4.42 0.55 -28.69
N SER A 267 -4.35 0.62 -30.02
CA SER A 267 -3.71 1.72 -30.77
C SER A 267 -4.49 3.02 -30.69
#